data_AF-A0A401U7S4-F1
#
_entry.id   AF-A0A401U7S4-F1
#
_cell.length_a   1.000
_cell.length_b   1.000
_cell.length_c   1.000
_cell.angle_alpha   90.00
_cell.angle_beta   90.00
_cell.angle_gamma   90.00
#
_symmetry.space_group_name_H-M   'P 1'
#
loop_
_entity.id
_entity.type
_entity.pdbx_description
1 polymer ?
#
loop_
_entity_poly.entity_id
_entity_poly.type
_entity_poly.pdbx_seq_one_letter_code
_entity_poly.pdbx_strand_id
1 'polypeptide(L)'
;MKIIQKIFIIMLLGNIACSFNNKEQVIEKFITDLKNNDISNVSLITKYYENQDKSQNEILHLLSHQIDLLRTKLLNDCPMLSIQRHDGNSDLVKSFKLKTEGYDVDNIFYIICNDVIITPVLLEAEKIKSISTYSKTETGSRIFVIL
;
A
#
# COMPACT_ATOMS: atom_id res chain seq x y z
N MET A 1 44.36 13.85 -5.66
CA MET A 1 43.09 13.33 -5.07
C MET A 1 41.95 13.45 -6.09
N LYS A 2 41.73 12.51 -7.03
CA LYS A 2 40.69 12.71 -8.08
C LYS A 2 39.88 11.49 -8.57
N ILE A 3 40.11 10.26 -8.09
CA ILE A 3 39.37 9.07 -8.58
C ILE A 3 38.56 8.37 -7.48
N ILE A 4 39.11 8.22 -6.27
CA ILE A 4 38.43 7.51 -5.18
C ILE A 4 37.13 8.22 -4.73
N GLN A 5 37.09 9.56 -4.79
CA GLN A 5 35.87 10.32 -4.46
C GLN A 5 34.74 10.16 -5.51
N LYS A 6 35.04 9.82 -6.77
CA LYS A 6 34.00 9.65 -7.80
C LYS A 6 33.26 8.32 -7.67
N ILE A 7 33.90 7.29 -7.10
CA ILE A 7 33.27 5.97 -6.87
C ILE A 7 32.25 6.05 -5.73
N PHE A 8 32.49 6.90 -4.73
CA PHE A 8 31.59 7.04 -3.58
C PHE A 8 30.22 7.61 -3.95
N ILE A 9 30.16 8.49 -4.96
CA ILE A 9 28.90 9.10 -5.43
C ILE A 9 28.02 8.08 -6.17
N ILE A 10 28.61 7.09 -6.84
CA ILE A 10 27.87 6.06 -7.58
C ILE A 10 27.22 5.05 -6.60
N MET A 11 27.88 4.71 -5.49
CA MET A 11 27.27 3.86 -4.45
C MET A 11 26.15 4.57 -3.67
N LEU A 12 26.24 5.90 -3.48
CA LEU A 12 25.19 6.65 -2.79
C LEU A 12 23.89 6.76 -3.61
N LEU A 13 24.00 6.87 -4.94
CA LEU A 13 22.84 6.92 -5.84
C LEU A 13 22.21 5.54 -6.06
N GLY A 14 23.00 4.46 -5.98
CA GLY A 14 22.49 3.08 -6.05
C GLY A 14 21.60 2.70 -4.87
N ASN A 15 21.87 3.23 -3.67
CA ASN A 15 21.03 2.99 -2.49
C ASN A 15 19.67 3.71 -2.56
N ILE A 16 19.62 4.86 -3.22
CA ILE A 16 18.37 5.61 -3.39
C ILE A 16 17.45 4.85 -4.36
N ALA A 17 17.98 4.31 -5.47
CA ALA A 17 17.21 3.45 -6.37
C ALA A 17 16.81 2.09 -5.74
N CYS A 18 17.65 1.51 -4.88
CA CYS A 18 17.34 0.27 -4.14
C CYS A 18 16.23 0.47 -3.10
N SER A 19 16.22 1.59 -2.39
CA SER A 19 15.19 1.92 -1.39
C SER A 19 13.79 2.00 -2.02
N PHE A 20 13.69 2.54 -3.23
CA PHE A 20 12.41 2.64 -3.94
C PHE A 20 11.90 1.29 -4.43
N ASN A 21 12.79 0.43 -4.94
CA ASN A 21 12.42 -0.91 -5.40
C ASN A 21 11.91 -1.80 -4.24
N ASN A 22 12.37 -1.55 -3.00
CA ASN A 22 11.93 -2.32 -1.84
C ASN A 22 10.47 -2.03 -1.46
N LYS A 23 9.99 -0.79 -1.62
CA LYS A 23 8.62 -0.38 -1.24
C LYS A 23 7.55 -1.03 -2.10
N GLU A 24 7.72 -1.02 -3.42
CA GLU A 24 6.79 -1.70 -4.34
C GLU A 24 6.80 -3.21 -4.10
N GLN A 25 7.98 -3.80 -3.87
CA GLN A 25 8.10 -5.22 -3.51
C GLN A 25 7.36 -5.61 -2.23
N VAL A 26 7.30 -4.72 -1.23
CA VAL A 26 6.49 -4.97 -0.01
C VAL A 26 5.01 -5.11 -0.37
N ILE A 27 4.51 -4.22 -1.25
CA ILE A 27 3.10 -4.23 -1.68
C ILE A 27 2.82 -5.44 -2.57
N GLU A 28 3.72 -5.78 -3.51
CA GLU A 28 3.60 -6.96 -4.36
C GLU A 28 3.55 -8.26 -3.54
N LYS A 29 4.43 -8.39 -2.54
CA LYS A 29 4.43 -9.54 -1.62
C LYS A 29 3.16 -9.56 -0.78
N PHE A 30 2.70 -8.42 -0.29
CA PHE A 30 1.43 -8.31 0.43
C PHE A 30 0.25 -8.76 -0.42
N ILE A 31 0.14 -8.31 -1.68
CA ILE A 31 -0.93 -8.72 -2.60
C ILE A 31 -0.83 -10.21 -2.94
N THR A 32 0.38 -10.73 -3.15
CA THR A 32 0.61 -12.16 -3.39
C THR A 32 0.09 -12.98 -2.21
N ASP A 33 0.44 -12.58 -0.98
CA ASP A 33 -0.02 -13.23 0.24
C ASP A 33 -1.54 -13.07 0.46
N LEU A 34 -2.15 -11.97 0.02
CA LEU A 34 -3.61 -11.80 0.04
C LEU A 34 -4.31 -12.78 -0.89
N LYS A 35 -3.78 -12.98 -2.11
CA LYS A 35 -4.31 -13.90 -3.12
C LYS A 35 -4.08 -15.36 -2.74
N ASN A 36 -3.02 -15.64 -1.99
CA ASN A 36 -2.80 -16.93 -1.35
C ASN A 36 -3.80 -17.08 -0.19
N ASN A 37 -4.98 -17.62 -0.49
CA ASN A 37 -6.16 -17.67 0.39
C ASN A 37 -5.97 -18.47 1.70
N ASP A 38 -4.79 -19.05 1.92
CA ASP A 38 -4.45 -19.86 3.10
C ASP A 38 -3.85 -19.04 4.25
N ILE A 39 -3.53 -17.75 4.03
CA ILE A 39 -2.94 -16.88 5.05
C ILE A 39 -4.03 -16.12 5.81
N SER A 40 -4.10 -16.27 7.13
CA SER A 40 -5.06 -15.55 7.97
C SER A 40 -4.78 -14.04 8.04
N ASN A 41 -5.83 -13.23 8.28
CA ASN A 41 -5.69 -11.77 8.38
C ASN A 41 -4.77 -11.36 9.52
N VAL A 42 -4.82 -12.05 10.65
CA VAL A 42 -3.92 -11.80 11.80
C VAL A 42 -2.46 -11.99 11.40
N SER A 43 -2.14 -13.01 10.62
CA SER A 43 -0.79 -13.26 10.10
C SER A 43 -0.35 -12.17 9.13
N LEU A 44 -1.23 -11.74 8.23
CA LEU A 44 -0.95 -10.62 7.32
C LEU A 44 -0.70 -9.31 8.08
N ILE A 45 -1.54 -8.99 9.06
CA ILE A 45 -1.40 -7.79 9.89
C ILE A 45 -0.06 -7.81 10.60
N THR A 46 0.27 -8.91 11.28
CA THR A 46 1.55 -9.06 12.00
C THR A 46 2.76 -8.95 11.07
N LYS A 47 2.66 -9.48 9.85
CA LYS A 47 3.76 -9.50 8.89
C LYS A 47 4.00 -8.13 8.24
N TYR A 48 2.93 -7.43 7.87
CA TYR A 48 3.03 -6.25 7.02
C TYR A 48 2.80 -4.93 7.74
N TYR A 49 2.11 -4.91 8.89
CA TYR A 49 1.82 -3.67 9.61
C TYR A 49 2.80 -3.45 10.75
N GLU A 50 3.08 -2.18 11.05
CA GLU A 50 3.93 -1.81 12.17
C GLU A 50 3.15 -1.96 13.49
N ASN A 51 3.82 -2.52 14.51
CA ASN A 51 3.38 -2.77 15.89
C ASN A 51 1.99 -2.22 16.25
N GLN A 52 0.95 -2.96 15.84
CA GLN A 52 -0.40 -2.74 16.34
C GLN A 52 -0.43 -3.31 17.75
N ASP A 53 -0.53 -2.44 18.76
CA ASP A 53 -0.68 -2.87 20.15
C ASP A 53 -1.91 -3.78 20.22
N LYS A 54 -1.71 -5.06 20.59
CA LYS A 54 -2.76 -6.09 20.58
C LYS A 54 -3.93 -5.76 21.52
N SER A 55 -3.77 -4.74 22.35
CA SER A 55 -4.83 -4.17 23.19
C SER A 55 -5.87 -3.35 22.40
N GLN A 56 -5.60 -2.96 21.15
CA GLN A 56 -6.48 -2.15 20.31
C GLN A 56 -7.34 -3.02 19.36
N ASN A 57 -8.24 -3.81 19.95
CA ASN A 57 -9.12 -4.74 19.21
C ASN A 57 -9.92 -4.09 18.07
N GLU A 58 -10.33 -2.83 18.21
CA GLU A 58 -11.10 -2.12 17.19
C GLU A 58 -10.28 -1.86 15.92
N ILE A 59 -9.00 -1.48 16.07
CA ILE A 59 -8.11 -1.25 14.92
C ILE A 59 -7.81 -2.56 14.20
N LEU A 60 -7.53 -3.62 14.95
CA LEU A 60 -7.30 -4.95 14.36
C LEU A 60 -8.54 -5.46 13.61
N HIS A 61 -9.73 -5.21 14.14
CA HIS A 61 -10.99 -5.58 13.49
C HIS A 61 -11.18 -4.78 12.19
N LEU A 62 -10.95 -3.46 12.21
CA LEU A 62 -11.02 -2.62 11.03
C LEU A 62 -10.01 -3.05 9.96
N LEU A 63 -8.75 -3.28 10.33
CA LEU A 63 -7.72 -3.78 9.42
C LEU A 63 -8.09 -5.13 8.81
N SER A 64 -8.59 -6.05 9.62
CA SER A 64 -9.04 -7.36 9.15
C SER A 64 -10.17 -7.22 8.13
N HIS A 65 -11.14 -6.33 8.39
CA HIS A 65 -12.23 -6.06 7.46
C HIS A 65 -11.74 -5.45 6.14
N GLN A 66 -10.79 -4.50 6.19
CA GLN A 66 -10.19 -3.90 4.99
C GLN A 66 -9.44 -4.94 4.15
N ILE A 67 -8.73 -5.85 4.81
CA ILE A 67 -8.04 -6.98 4.18
C ILE A 67 -9.03 -7.93 3.49
N ASP A 68 -10.15 -8.28 4.14
CA ASP A 68 -11.15 -9.18 3.57
C ASP A 68 -11.83 -8.58 2.33
N LEU A 69 -12.16 -7.29 2.38
CA LEU A 69 -12.72 -6.57 1.23
C LEU A 69 -11.73 -6.57 0.05
N LEU A 70 -10.45 -6.29 0.34
CA LEU A 70 -9.42 -6.25 -0.69
C LEU A 70 -9.19 -7.64 -1.28
N ARG A 71 -9.09 -8.67 -0.44
CA ARG A 71 -8.95 -10.07 -0.87
C ARG A 71 -10.12 -10.48 -1.77
N THR A 72 -11.35 -10.17 -1.37
CA THR A 72 -12.54 -10.48 -2.17
C THR A 72 -12.49 -9.80 -3.53
N LYS A 73 -12.09 -8.52 -3.59
CA LYS A 73 -11.96 -7.78 -4.85
C LYS A 73 -10.89 -8.37 -5.75
N LEU A 74 -9.74 -8.73 -5.19
CA LEU A 74 -8.61 -9.32 -5.92
C LEU A 74 -8.93 -10.71 -6.49
N LEU A 75 -9.68 -11.53 -5.75
CA LEU A 75 -10.01 -12.90 -6.15
C LEU A 75 -11.13 -12.96 -7.19
N ASN A 76 -12.12 -12.06 -7.11
CA ASN A 76 -13.34 -12.16 -7.92
C ASN A 76 -13.35 -11.22 -9.15
N ASP A 77 -12.72 -10.04 -9.07
CA ASP A 77 -12.98 -8.96 -10.02
C ASP A 77 -11.70 -8.33 -10.61
N CYS A 78 -10.54 -9.01 -10.52
CA CYS A 78 -9.25 -8.39 -10.84
C CYS A 78 -8.32 -9.15 -11.80
N PRO A 79 -8.69 -9.28 -13.09
CA PRO A 79 -7.82 -9.88 -14.10
C PRO A 79 -6.58 -9.05 -14.41
N MET A 80 -6.66 -7.71 -14.35
CA MET A 80 -5.53 -6.81 -14.59
C MET A 80 -5.22 -6.02 -13.31
N LEU A 81 -4.12 -6.40 -12.67
CA LEU A 81 -3.61 -5.79 -11.44
C LEU A 81 -2.35 -5.00 -11.75
N SER A 82 -2.29 -3.76 -11.27
CA SER A 82 -1.06 -2.96 -11.27
C SER A 82 -0.92 -2.19 -9.95
N ILE A 83 0.31 -1.81 -9.65
CA ILE A 83 0.65 -0.93 -8.53
C ILE A 83 1.17 0.37 -9.15
N GLN A 84 0.64 1.50 -8.71
CA GLN A 84 1.11 2.81 -9.14
C GLN A 84 1.44 3.66 -7.92
N ARG A 85 2.63 4.24 -7.89
CA ARG A 85 2.99 5.25 -6.90
C ARG A 85 2.18 6.52 -7.11
N HIS A 86 1.88 7.23 -6.03
CA HIS A 86 1.24 8.54 -6.10
C HIS A 86 2.12 9.53 -6.87
N ASP A 87 1.57 10.09 -7.94
CA ASP A 87 2.23 11.08 -8.79
C ASP A 87 1.60 12.48 -8.71
N GLY A 88 0.52 12.62 -7.92
CA GLY A 88 -0.25 13.84 -7.72
C GLY A 88 -0.96 14.40 -8.96
N ASN A 89 -0.73 13.80 -10.13
CA ASN A 89 -1.00 14.45 -11.41
C ASN A 89 -1.84 13.61 -12.36
N SER A 90 -1.85 12.28 -12.21
CA SER A 90 -2.70 11.42 -13.03
C SER A 90 -4.18 11.67 -12.74
N ASP A 91 -4.99 11.65 -13.79
CA ASP A 91 -6.44 11.84 -13.69
C ASP A 91 -7.09 10.79 -12.79
N LEU A 92 -6.53 9.58 -12.80
CA LEU A 92 -6.91 8.49 -11.92
C LEU A 92 -6.74 8.86 -10.45
N VAL A 93 -5.59 9.39 -10.04
CA VAL A 93 -5.32 9.82 -8.66
C VAL A 93 -6.21 11.00 -8.25
N LYS A 94 -6.38 11.98 -9.14
CA LYS A 94 -7.27 13.14 -8.91
C LYS A 94 -8.72 12.71 -8.67
N SER A 95 -9.18 11.69 -9.37
CA SER A 95 -10.55 11.17 -9.23
C SER A 95 -10.82 10.52 -7.87
N PHE A 96 -9.79 9.97 -7.22
CA PHE A 96 -9.91 9.25 -5.95
C PHE A 96 -10.01 10.19 -4.72
N LYS A 97 -9.79 11.50 -4.88
CA LYS A 97 -9.98 12.55 -3.87
C LYS A 97 -9.38 12.24 -2.48
N LEU A 98 -8.26 11.52 -2.43
CA LEU A 98 -7.54 11.29 -1.17
C LEU A 98 -6.95 12.61 -0.68
N LYS A 99 -7.22 12.98 0.58
CA LYS A 99 -6.50 14.09 1.22
C LYS A 99 -5.12 13.60 1.62
N THR A 100 -4.09 14.07 0.94
CA THR A 100 -2.69 13.71 1.18
C THR A 100 -1.90 14.77 1.95
N GLU A 101 -2.57 15.85 2.37
CA GLU A 101 -1.98 16.93 3.17
C GLU A 101 -1.36 16.37 4.46
N GLY A 102 -0.07 16.68 4.70
CA GLY A 102 0.66 16.22 5.87
C GLY A 102 1.31 14.83 5.74
N TYR A 103 1.17 14.16 4.59
CA TYR A 103 1.82 12.88 4.31
C TYR A 103 2.93 13.04 3.27
N ASP A 104 3.97 12.23 3.42
CA ASP A 104 4.97 12.05 2.36
C ASP A 104 4.36 11.22 1.23
N VAL A 105 3.97 11.92 0.15
CA VAL A 105 3.33 11.33 -1.02
C VAL A 105 4.18 10.26 -1.70
N ASP A 106 5.49 10.26 -1.47
CA ASP A 106 6.42 9.24 -1.98
C ASP A 106 6.19 7.86 -1.36
N ASN A 107 5.42 7.80 -0.28
CA ASN A 107 5.06 6.56 0.40
C ASN A 107 3.61 6.12 0.13
N ILE A 108 2.90 6.83 -0.74
CA ILE A 108 1.53 6.48 -1.11
C ILE A 108 1.57 5.71 -2.42
N PHE A 109 0.94 4.54 -2.41
CA PHE A 109 0.81 3.66 -3.55
C PHE A 109 -0.66 3.32 -3.77
N TYR A 110 -1.00 2.97 -4.99
CA TYR A 110 -2.34 2.62 -5.41
C TYR A 110 -2.33 1.21 -5.97
N ILE A 111 -3.18 0.36 -5.40
CA ILE A 111 -3.54 -0.92 -6.00
C ILE A 111 -4.65 -0.63 -7.00
N ILE A 112 -4.35 -0.86 -8.27
CA ILE A 112 -5.23 -0.58 -9.40
C ILE A 112 -5.70 -1.91 -9.99
N CYS A 113 -6.98 -1.96 -10.26
CA CYS A 113 -7.67 -3.11 -10.79
C CYS A 113 -8.55 -2.68 -11.96
N ASN A 114 -8.28 -3.18 -13.17
CA ASN A 114 -8.98 -2.79 -14.40
C ASN A 114 -9.08 -1.26 -14.56
N ASP A 115 -7.95 -0.56 -14.42
CA ASP A 115 -7.84 0.91 -14.49
C ASP A 115 -8.60 1.70 -13.41
N VAL A 116 -9.05 1.04 -12.34
CA VAL A 116 -9.70 1.67 -11.19
C VAL A 116 -8.85 1.49 -9.94
N ILE A 117 -8.58 2.58 -9.22
CA ILE A 117 -7.96 2.48 -7.88
C ILE A 117 -8.95 1.78 -6.95
N ILE A 118 -8.56 0.62 -6.43
CA ILE A 118 -9.36 -0.12 -5.45
C ILE A 118 -8.90 0.14 -4.02
N THR A 119 -7.59 0.39 -3.83
CA THR A 119 -7.00 0.60 -2.50
C THR A 119 -5.75 1.48 -2.56
N PRO A 120 -5.74 2.69 -1.98
CA PRO A 120 -4.51 3.35 -1.54
C PRO A 120 -3.84 2.58 -0.41
N VAL A 121 -2.51 2.58 -0.44
CA VAL A 121 -1.61 2.00 0.57
C VAL A 121 -0.62 3.08 0.97
N LEU A 122 -0.55 3.37 2.27
CA LEU A 122 0.49 4.22 2.85
C LEU A 122 1.54 3.34 3.51
N LEU A 123 2.79 3.50 3.08
CA LEU A 123 3.94 2.87 3.70
C LEU A 123 4.62 3.80 4.70
N GLU A 124 5.17 3.22 5.76
CA GLU A 124 6.10 3.89 6.67
C GLU A 124 7.15 2.86 7.11
N ALA A 125 8.43 3.22 7.06
CA ALA A 125 9.53 2.32 7.42
C ALA A 125 9.44 0.91 6.78
N GLU A 126 9.06 0.82 5.49
CA GLU A 126 8.88 -0.44 4.74
C GLU A 126 7.76 -1.36 5.28
N LYS A 127 6.87 -0.82 6.11
CA LYS A 127 5.66 -1.46 6.59
C LYS A 127 4.43 -0.74 6.08
N ILE A 128 3.31 -1.45 6.01
CA ILE A 128 2.01 -0.86 5.72
C ILE A 128 1.54 -0.15 6.98
N LYS A 129 1.47 1.17 6.92
CA LYS A 129 0.85 1.97 7.97
C LYS A 129 -0.66 1.89 7.85
N SER A 130 -1.16 2.04 6.63
CA SER A 130 -2.60 2.15 6.38
C SER A 130 -2.96 1.65 5.00
N ILE A 131 -4.14 1.06 4.89
CA ILE A 131 -4.83 0.84 3.63
C ILE A 131 -6.26 1.36 3.73
N SER A 132 -6.83 1.75 2.61
CA SER A 132 -8.25 2.04 2.52
C SER A 132 -8.84 1.32 1.33
N THR A 133 -9.69 0.33 1.56
CA THR A 133 -10.31 -0.45 0.50
C THR A 133 -11.69 0.09 0.19
N TYR A 134 -11.93 0.39 -1.08
CA TYR A 134 -13.19 0.89 -1.58
C TYR A 134 -14.20 -0.25 -1.77
N SER A 135 -15.34 -0.18 -1.08
CA SER A 135 -16.51 -1.02 -1.36
C SER A 135 -17.69 -0.11 -1.72
N LYS A 136 -18.15 -0.21 -2.97
CA LYS A 136 -19.36 0.47 -3.45
C LYS A 136 -20.56 -0.34 -2.95
N THR A 137 -21.04 -0.07 -1.74
CA THR A 137 -22.35 -0.58 -1.29
C THR A 137 -23.44 0.44 -1.64
N GLU A 138 -24.70 -0.01 -1.72
CA GLU A 138 -25.87 0.81 -2.06
C GLU A 138 -26.06 2.07 -1.16
N THR A 139 -25.35 2.16 -0.04
CA THR A 139 -25.48 3.24 0.98
C THR A 139 -24.39 4.31 0.92
N GLY A 140 -23.58 4.33 -0.15
CA GLY A 140 -22.58 5.37 -0.39
C GLY A 140 -21.15 4.97 -0.03
N SER A 141 -20.20 5.78 -0.50
CA SER A 141 -18.76 5.52 -0.39
C SER A 141 -18.28 5.70 1.05
N ARG A 142 -17.60 4.69 1.61
CA ARG A 142 -16.93 4.82 2.92
C ARG A 142 -15.42 4.73 2.72
N ILE A 143 -14.72 5.81 3.04
CA ILE A 143 -13.26 5.86 3.13
C ILE A 143 -12.92 5.68 4.60
N PHE A 144 -12.24 4.58 4.95
CA PHE A 144 -11.70 4.41 6.29
C PHE A 144 -10.20 4.69 6.24
N VAL A 145 -9.78 5.71 6.98
CA VAL A 145 -8.36 6.03 7.19
C VAL A 145 -8.00 5.47 8.56
N ILE A 146 -7.10 4.49 8.60
CA ILE A 146 -6.54 3.97 9.85
C ILE A 146 -5.22 4.72 10.11
N LEU A 147 -5.07 5.26 11.32
CA LEU A 147 -3.98 6.13 11.79
C LEU A 147 -2.75 5.33 12.22
#